data_AF-A0AAN6JW51-F1
#
_entry.id   AF-A0AAN6JW51-F1
#
_cell.length_a   1.000
_cell.length_b   1.000
_cell.length_c   1.000
_cell.angle_alpha   90.00
_cell.angle_beta   90.00
_cell.angle_gamma   90.00
#
_symmetry.space_group_name_H-M   'P 1'
#
loop_
_entity.id
_entity.type
_entity.pdbx_description
1 polymer ?
#
loop_
_entity_poly.entity_id
_entity_poly.type
_entity_poly.pdbx_seq_one_letter_code
_entity_poly.pdbx_strand_id
1 'polypeptide(L)' 'MIEVAWGRRLSWTENGYLALLPEEAVEGDLIVILRGARLPFVVRPQAHGFRLIGPAYVHGIMNGEAYDEESCGDIRLV' A
#
# COMPACT_ATOMS: atom_id res chain seq x y z
N MET A 1 20.78 -16.61 -6.03
CA MET A 1 20.83 -16.39 -4.58
C MET A 1 19.40 -16.24 -4.11
N ILE A 2 18.96 -17.01 -3.11
CA ILE A 2 17.62 -16.87 -2.52
C ILE A 2 17.79 -15.99 -1.29
N GLU A 3 17.17 -14.80 -1.30
CA GLU A 3 17.15 -13.90 -0.17
C GLU A 3 15.79 -13.94 0.51
N VAL A 4 15.81 -13.87 1.85
CA VAL A 4 14.61 -13.86 2.69
C VAL A 4 14.20 -12.42 2.99
N ALA A 5 12.90 -12.14 2.92
CA ALA A 5 12.34 -10.83 3.21
C ALA A 5 12.04 -10.68 4.71
N TRP A 6 13.08 -10.49 5.53
CA TRP A 6 12.92 -10.20 6.96
C TRP A 6 12.12 -8.91 7.20
N GLY A 7 11.40 -8.84 8.33
CA GLY A 7 10.61 -7.66 8.69
C GLY A 7 9.41 -7.41 7.77
N ARG A 8 8.81 -8.48 7.24
CA ARG A 8 7.63 -8.41 6.39
C ARG A 8 6.53 -9.34 6.88
N ARG A 9 5.28 -8.92 6.67
CA ARG A 9 4.08 -9.73 6.96
C ARG A 9 3.44 -10.16 5.65
N LEU A 10 3.20 -11.46 5.50
CA LEU A 10 2.39 -11.98 4.40
C LEU A 10 0.92 -11.96 4.82
N SER A 11 0.06 -11.40 3.98
CA SER A 11 -1.38 -11.34 4.25
C SER A 11 -2.20 -11.39 2.96
N TRP A 12 -3.50 -11.59 3.11
CA TRP A 12 -4.49 -11.47 2.05
C TRP A 12 -5.31 -10.19 2.27
N THR A 13 -5.60 -9.47 1.19
CA THR A 13 -6.55 -8.35 1.23
C THR A 13 -7.99 -8.86 1.15
N GLU A 14 -8.95 -8.03 1.55
CA GLU A 14 -10.39 -8.33 1.46
C GLU A 14 -10.83 -8.64 0.02
N ASN A 15 -10.14 -8.06 -0.97
CA ASN A 15 -10.40 -8.26 -2.40
C ASN A 15 -9.61 -9.45 -2.98
N GLY A 16 -8.99 -10.28 -2.13
CA GLY A 16 -8.32 -11.52 -2.53
C GLY A 16 -6.91 -11.35 -3.09
N TYR A 17 -6.25 -10.21 -2.87
CA TYR A 17 -4.86 -10.04 -3.29
C TYR A 17 -3.88 -10.57 -2.24
N LEU A 18 -2.86 -11.33 -2.67
CA LEU A 18 -1.73 -11.70 -1.83
C LEU A 18 -0.77 -10.51 -1.71
N ALA A 19 -0.44 -10.12 -0.48
CA ALA A 19 0.39 -8.96 -0.21
C ALA A 19 1.52 -9.26 0.81
N LEU A 20 2.70 -8.69 0.54
CA LEU A 20 3.84 -8.66 1.44
C LEU A 20 4.01 -7.23 1.97
N LEU A 21 3.72 -7.08 3.26
CA LEU A 21 3.52 -5.80 3.95
C LEU A 21 4.70 -5.48 4.87
N PRO A 22 4.90 -4.21 5.28
CA PRO A 22 5.80 -3.85 6.37
C PRO A 22 5.49 -4.60 7.67
N GLU A 23 6.49 -4.77 8.54
CA GLU A 23 6.33 -5.46 9.83
C GLU A 23 5.28 -4.78 10.72
N GLU A 24 5.13 -3.46 10.64
CA GLU A 24 4.22 -2.69 11.47
C GLU A 24 2.77 -2.70 10.97
N ALA A 25 2.50 -3.34 9.81
CA ALA A 25 1.17 -3.40 9.21
C ALA A 25 0.21 -4.26 10.05
N VAL A 26 -1.00 -3.76 10.32
CA VAL A 26 -2.03 -4.42 11.13
C VAL A 26 -3.38 -4.44 10.41
N GLU A 27 -4.33 -5.22 10.91
CA GLU A 27 -5.71 -5.20 10.41
C GLU A 27 -6.31 -3.78 10.53
N GLY A 28 -7.04 -3.37 9.48
CA GLY A 28 -7.57 -2.01 9.34
C GLY A 28 -6.62 -1.02 8.66
N ASP A 29 -5.35 -1.37 8.42
CA ASP A 29 -4.50 -0.62 7.50
C ASP A 29 -4.99 -0.76 6.06
N LEU A 30 -4.77 0.28 5.25
CA LEU A 30 -5.15 0.33 3.85
C LEU A 30 -3.92 0.20 2.96
N ILE A 31 -4.08 -0.51 1.84
CA ILE A 31 -3.12 -0.48 0.74
C ILE A 31 -3.60 0.54 -0.28
N VAL A 32 -2.74 1.50 -0.61
CA VAL A 32 -3.04 2.59 -1.55
C VAL A 32 -2.01 2.64 -2.66
N ILE A 33 -2.44 3.07 -3.85
CA ILE A 33 -1.56 3.41 -4.96
C ILE A 33 -1.51 4.93 -5.03
N LEU A 34 -0.31 5.50 -4.89
CA LEU A 34 -0.11 6.94 -4.91
C LEU A 34 0.24 7.39 -6.33
N ARG A 35 -0.33 8.52 -6.76
CA ARG A 35 -0.01 9.14 -8.04
C ARG A 35 1.50 9.39 -8.15
N GLY A 36 2.11 8.89 -9.22
CA GLY A 36 3.55 8.99 -9.47
C GLY A 36 4.44 8.01 -8.70
N ALA A 37 3.89 7.20 -7.80
CA ALA A 37 4.64 6.13 -7.16
C ALA A 37 4.83 4.92 -8.08
N ARG A 38 5.93 4.18 -7.88
CA ARG A 38 6.25 2.96 -8.65
C ARG A 38 5.69 1.67 -8.02
N LEU A 39 5.07 1.75 -6.85
CA LEU A 39 4.61 0.60 -6.07
C LEU A 39 3.51 1.00 -5.07
N PRO A 40 2.71 0.04 -4.57
CA PRO A 40 1.71 0.28 -3.53
C PRO A 40 2.32 0.60 -2.16
N PHE A 41 1.57 1.30 -1.32
CA PHE A 41 1.94 1.66 0.06
C PHE A 41 0.87 1.26 1.06
N VAL A 42 1.30 0.87 2.26
CA VAL A 42 0.43 0.71 3.42
C VAL A 42 0.32 2.05 4.14
N VAL A 43 -0.92 2.48 4.40
CA VAL A 43 -1.25 3.65 5.20
C VAL A 43 -2.23 3.29 6.30
N ARG A 44 -2.10 3.95 7.45
CA ARG A 44 -3.00 3.79 8.59
C ARG A 44 -3.91 5.01 8.70
N PRO A 45 -5.24 4.85 8.63
CA PRO A 45 -6.18 5.93 8.89
C PRO A 45 -5.98 6.54 10.29
N GLN A 46 -6.08 7.87 10.40
CA GLN A 46 -6.06 8.61 11.66
C GLN A 46 -7.22 9.62 11.70
N ALA A 47 -7.43 10.28 12.83
CA ALA A 47 -8.49 11.30 12.98
C ALA A 47 -8.41 12.40 11.91
N HIS A 48 -7.19 12.77 11.51
CA HIS A 48 -6.92 13.75 10.47
C HIS A 48 -5.89 13.20 9.49
N GLY A 49 -6.38 12.59 8.41
CA GLY A 49 -5.53 12.04 7.35
C GLY A 49 -5.01 10.63 7.63
N PHE A 50 -3.79 10.36 7.17
CA PHE A 50 -3.21 9.01 7.17
C PHE A 50 -1.75 9.04 7.61
N ARG A 51 -1.35 8.03 8.38
CA ARG A 51 0.06 7.75 8.67
C ARG A 51 0.61 6.80 7.62
N LEU A 52 1.72 7.17 6.98
CA LEU A 52 2.46 6.26 6.11
C LEU A 52 3.13 5.16 6.94
N ILE A 53 2.81 3.89 6.66
CA ILE A 53 3.44 2.73 7.31
C ILE A 53 4.64 2.26 6.47
N GLY A 54 4.48 2.13 5.16
CA GLY A 54 5.60 1.81 4.27
C GLY A 54 5.20 1.15 2.95
N PRO A 55 6.16 0.81 2.10
CA PRO A 55 5.91 0.20 0.79
C PRO A 55 5.44 -1.26 0.92
N ALA A 56 4.55 -1.70 0.04
CA ALA A 56 4.06 -3.07 -0.06
C ALA A 56 4.37 -3.68 -1.43
N TYR A 57 4.57 -5.00 -1.46
CA TYR A 57 4.41 -5.77 -2.67
C TYR A 57 3.01 -6.38 -2.68
N VAL A 58 2.28 -6.23 -3.79
CA VAL A 58 0.93 -6.76 -3.92
C VAL A 58 0.83 -7.48 -5.25
N HIS A 59 0.63 -8.79 -5.19
CA HIS A 59 0.66 -9.63 -6.38
C HIS A 59 -0.47 -9.24 -7.34
N GLY A 60 -0.13 -9.03 -8.60
CA GLY A 60 -1.09 -8.70 -9.67
C GLY A 60 -1.40 -7.22 -9.86
N ILE A 61 -0.86 -6.30 -9.04
CA ILE A 61 -1.09 -4.85 -9.19
C ILE A 61 0.18 -3.98 -9.19
N MET A 62 1.37 -4.61 -9.18
CA MET A 62 2.65 -3.91 -9.09
C MET A 62 2.99 -3.06 -10.34
N ASN A 63 2.33 -3.30 -11.47
CA ASN A 63 2.55 -2.54 -12.71
C ASN A 63 1.46 -1.49 -12.95
N GLY A 64 0.67 -1.17 -11.92
CA GLY A 64 -0.38 -0.15 -12.01
C GLY A 64 -1.72 -0.67 -12.50
N GLU A 65 -1.94 -1.99 -12.51
CA GLU A 65 -3.19 -2.62 -12.97
C GLU A 65 -4.43 -2.14 -12.19
N ALA A 66 -4.24 -1.67 -10.94
CA ALA A 66 -5.29 -1.11 -10.10
C ALA A 66 -5.21 0.42 -9.94
N TYR A 67 -4.35 1.11 -10.71
CA TYR A 67 -4.27 2.57 -10.69
C TYR A 67 -5.39 3.21 -11.50
N ASP A 68 -6.01 4.25 -10.95
CA ASP A 68 -7.01 5.07 -11.62
C ASP A 68 -6.70 6.56 -11.39
N GLU A 69 -6.44 7.29 -12.48
CA GLU A 69 -6.15 8.72 -12.46
C GLU A 69 -7.37 9.54 -12.04
N GLU A 70 -8.59 9.09 -12.38
CA GLU A 70 -9.83 9.82 -12.07
C GLU A 70 -10.15 9.80 -10.56
N SER A 71 -9.66 8.78 -9.85
CA SER A 71 -9.76 8.66 -8.41
C SER A 71 -8.79 9.57 -7.64
N CYS A 72 -7.84 10.23 -8.31
CA CYS A 72 -6.86 11.10 -7.66
C CYS A 72 -7.37 12.54 -7.48
N GLY A 73 -7.24 13.09 -6.26
CA GLY A 73 -7.57 14.47 -5.94
C GLY A 73 -6.35 15.33 -5.62
N ASP A 74 -6.43 16.63 -5.91
CA ASP A 74 -5.39 17.60 -5.54
C ASP A 74 -5.57 18.09 -4.09
N ILE A 75 -4.49 18.07 -3.31
CA ILE A 75 -4.40 18.75 -2.01
C ILE A 75 -3.45 19.93 -2.16
N ARG A 76 -3.97 21.15 -1.92
CA ARG A 76 -3.20 22.40 -2.06
C ARG A 76 -2.88 22.98 -0.69
N LEU A 77 -1.65 23.48 -0.53
CA LEU A 77 -1.26 24.30 0.63
C LEU A 77 -2.05 25.61 0.60
N VAL A 78 -2.45 26.10 1.77
CA VAL A 78 -3.03 27.44 1.97
C VAL A 78 -2.02 28.36 2.62
#